data_AF-A0A0G0YSF6-F1
#
_entry.id   AF-A0A0G0YSF6-F1
#
_cell.length_a   1.000
_cell.length_b   1.000
_cell.length_c   1.000
_cell.angle_alpha   90.00
_cell.angle_beta   90.00
_cell.angle_gamma   90.00
#
_symmetry.space_group_name_H-M   'P 1'
#
loop_
_entity.id
_entity.type
_entity.pdbx_description
1 polymer ?
#
loop_
_entity_poly.entity_id
_entity_poly.type
_entity_poly.pdbx_seq_one_letter_code
_entity_poly.pdbx_strand_id
1 'polypeptide(L)'
;MPYDPNVITELTNPLGDANVPSLIGTTISYILRVVGSIALAVIVFAGIKFMSARGNPEQVKSAMQIMLWAGLGLAMIFFSYLILNYVIEAIK
;
A
#
# COMPACT_ATOMS: atom_id res chain seq x y z
N MET A 1 -1.12 49.71 -11.41
CA MET A 1 -0.55 48.46 -10.89
C MET A 1 0.28 47.88 -12.04
N PRO A 2 1.60 47.69 -11.90
CA PRO A 2 2.43 47.13 -12.97
C PRO A 2 2.10 45.65 -13.15
N TYR A 3 1.85 45.23 -14.38
CA TYR A 3 1.82 43.82 -14.75
C TYR A 3 3.26 43.29 -14.68
N ASP A 4 3.55 42.40 -13.74
CA ASP A 4 4.82 41.68 -13.67
C ASP A 4 4.69 40.41 -14.53
N PRO A 5 5.35 40.34 -15.70
CA PRO A 5 5.23 39.22 -16.63
C PRO A 5 5.84 37.91 -16.11
N ASN A 6 6.56 37.94 -14.98
CA ASN A 6 7.29 36.80 -14.43
C ASN A 6 6.68 36.21 -13.15
N VAL A 7 5.49 36.69 -12.72
CA VAL A 7 4.70 35.95 -11.74
C VAL A 7 4.04 34.80 -12.49
N ILE A 8 4.81 33.74 -12.72
CA ILE A 8 4.25 32.44 -13.01
C ILE A 8 3.38 32.16 -11.79
N THR A 9 2.07 32.31 -11.93
CA THR A 9 1.15 31.61 -11.04
C THR A 9 1.50 30.15 -11.24
N GLU A 10 2.42 29.63 -10.42
CA GLU A 10 2.70 28.22 -10.34
C GLU A 10 1.34 27.61 -10.06
N LEU A 11 0.72 27.06 -11.11
CA LEU A 11 -0.42 26.20 -10.94
C LEU A 11 0.15 25.06 -10.12
N THR A 12 -0.04 25.15 -8.80
CA THR A 12 0.27 24.09 -7.85
C THR A 12 -0.49 22.91 -8.38
N ASN A 13 0.19 22.09 -9.17
CA ASN A 13 -0.42 20.94 -9.76
C ASN A 13 -0.71 20.04 -8.58
N PRO A 14 -1.99 19.80 -8.20
CA PRO A 14 -2.29 18.92 -7.08
C PRO A 14 -1.83 17.48 -7.36
N LEU A 15 -1.35 17.21 -8.60
CA LEU A 15 -0.76 15.96 -9.05
C LEU A 15 0.77 16.00 -9.25
N GLY A 16 1.44 17.16 -9.11
CA GLY A 16 2.88 17.34 -9.37
C GLY A 16 3.26 17.14 -10.85
N ASP A 17 4.35 17.76 -11.33
CA ASP A 17 4.89 17.58 -12.68
C ASP A 17 4.69 16.13 -13.17
N ALA A 18 3.99 15.95 -14.30
CA ALA A 18 3.43 14.67 -14.76
C ALA A 18 4.52 13.68 -15.23
N ASN A 19 5.45 13.36 -14.33
CA ASN A 19 6.44 12.33 -14.47
C ASN A 19 5.81 11.01 -14.02
N VAL A 20 5.95 9.97 -14.85
CA VAL A 20 5.42 8.62 -14.60
C VAL A 20 5.74 8.10 -13.18
N PRO A 21 6.94 8.32 -12.60
CA PRO A 21 7.25 7.91 -11.23
C PRO A 21 6.40 8.60 -10.14
N SER A 22 6.02 9.86 -10.33
CA SER A 22 5.24 10.62 -9.33
C SER A 22 3.79 10.15 -9.26
N LEU A 23 3.17 9.92 -10.41
CA LEU A 23 1.82 9.34 -10.51
C LEU A 23 1.75 7.95 -9.89
N ILE A 24 2.79 7.13 -10.11
CA ILE A 24 2.93 5.81 -9.51
C ILE A 24 3.07 5.94 -7.98
N GLY A 25 3.96 6.81 -7.49
CA GLY A 25 4.17 7.02 -6.06
C GLY A 25 2.90 7.44 -5.31
N THR A 26 2.15 8.40 -5.85
CA THR A 26 0.88 8.87 -5.26
C THR A 26 -0.19 7.78 -5.27
N THR A 27 -0.31 7.03 -6.37
CA THR A 27 -1.27 5.93 -6.49
C THR A 27 -0.99 4.82 -5.47
N ILE A 28 0.28 4.40 -5.35
CA ILE A 28 0.68 3.36 -4.40
C ILE A 28 0.44 3.84 -2.96
N SER A 29 0.78 5.09 -2.63
CA SER A 29 0.54 5.65 -1.29
C SER A 29 -0.95 5.62 -0.90
N TYR A 30 -1.84 5.93 -1.84
CA TYR A 30 -3.28 5.86 -1.61
C TYR A 30 -3.75 4.43 -1.35
N ILE A 31 -3.30 3.48 -2.19
CA ILE A 31 -3.63 2.06 -2.03
C ILE A 31 -3.08 1.53 -0.70
N LEU A 32 -1.86 1.91 -0.31
CA LEU A 32 -1.22 1.44 0.91
C LEU A 32 -2.03 1.81 2.17
N ARG A 33 -2.60 3.00 2.20
CA ARG A 33 -3.47 3.46 3.30
C ARG A 33 -4.73 2.59 3.43
N VAL A 34 -5.36 2.29 2.30
CA VAL A 34 -6.58 1.46 2.27
C VAL A 34 -6.25 0.01 2.65
N VAL A 35 -5.21 -0.57 2.02
CA VAL A 35 -4.81 -1.95 2.24
C VAL A 35 -4.30 -2.16 3.66
N GLY A 36 -3.51 -1.25 4.21
CA GLY A 36 -3.05 -1.32 5.60
C GLY A 36 -4.21 -1.36 6.61
N SER A 37 -5.26 -0.56 6.36
CA SER A 37 -6.47 -0.55 7.20
C SER A 37 -7.23 -1.87 7.11
N ILE A 38 -7.39 -2.42 5.89
CA ILE A 38 -8.05 -3.71 5.67
C ILE A 38 -7.24 -4.86 6.29
N ALA A 39 -5.92 -4.85 6.12
CA ALA A 39 -5.02 -5.87 6.65
C ALA A 39 -5.14 -5.97 8.18
N LEU A 40 -5.20 -4.83 8.87
CA LEU A 40 -5.44 -4.81 10.32
C LEU A 40 -6.77 -5.49 10.69
N ALA A 41 -7.86 -5.15 9.99
CA ALA A 41 -9.17 -5.74 10.24
C ALA A 41 -9.19 -7.26 10.02
N VAL A 42 -8.52 -7.73 8.95
CA VAL A 42 -8.42 -9.17 8.63
C VAL A 42 -7.59 -9.91 9.68
N ILE A 43 -6.48 -9.34 10.16
CA ILE A 43 -5.65 -9.95 11.21
C ILE A 43 -6.46 -10.11 12.51
N VAL A 44 -7.20 -9.08 12.91
CA VAL A 44 -8.07 -9.15 14.09
C VAL A 44 -9.14 -10.23 13.93
N PHE A 45 -9.82 -10.26 12.79
CA PHE A 45 -10.84 -11.27 12.51
C PHE A 45 -10.26 -12.69 12.51
N ALA A 46 -9.11 -12.90 11.89
CA ALA A 46 -8.42 -14.19 11.86
C ALA A 46 -7.98 -14.63 13.27
N GLY A 47 -7.50 -13.69 14.10
CA GLY A 47 -7.13 -13.94 15.49
C GLY A 47 -8.33 -14.39 16.33
N ILE A 48 -9.46 -13.69 16.24
CA ILE A 48 -10.69 -14.07 16.94
C ILE A 48 -11.18 -15.46 16.47
N LYS A 49 -11.14 -15.71 15.16
CA LYS A 49 -11.52 -17.00 14.58
C LYS A 49 -10.60 -18.14 15.06
N PHE A 50 -9.30 -17.88 15.19
CA PHE A 50 -8.33 -18.83 15.74
C PHE A 50 -8.61 -19.14 17.22
N MET A 51 -8.85 -18.11 18.03
CA MET A 51 -9.20 -18.27 19.46
C MET A 51 -10.52 -19.00 19.66
N SER A 52 -11.52 -18.75 18.80
CA SER A 52 -12.85 -19.37 18.90
C SER A 52 -12.90 -20.79 18.32
N ALA A 53 -11.82 -21.31 17.75
CA ALA A 53 -11.82 -22.62 17.09
C ALA A 53 -12.02 -23.80 18.07
N ARG A 54 -11.86 -23.61 19.40
CA ARG A 54 -12.16 -24.59 20.47
C ARG A 54 -11.73 -26.04 20.18
N GLY A 55 -10.63 -26.24 19.44
CA GLY A 55 -10.13 -27.57 19.08
C GLY A 55 -10.72 -28.20 17.81
N ASN A 56 -11.61 -27.51 17.07
CA ASN A 56 -12.02 -27.96 15.73
C ASN A 56 -10.87 -27.73 14.72
N PRO A 57 -10.27 -28.78 14.16
CA PRO A 57 -9.13 -28.68 13.26
C PRO A 57 -9.42 -27.90 11.97
N GLU A 58 -10.67 -27.92 11.47
CA GLU A 58 -11.04 -27.15 10.27
C GLU A 58 -10.99 -25.65 10.51
N GLN A 59 -11.48 -25.20 11.66
CA GLN A 59 -11.50 -23.78 12.01
C GLN A 59 -10.09 -23.25 12.26
N VAL A 60 -9.25 -24.04 12.92
CA VAL A 60 -7.82 -23.73 13.13
C VAL A 60 -7.10 -23.62 11.78
N LYS A 61 -7.28 -24.61 10.89
CA LYS A 61 -6.66 -24.62 9.56
C LYS A 61 -7.12 -23.43 8.71
N SER A 62 -8.42 -23.11 8.75
CA SER A 62 -8.98 -21.95 8.05
C SER A 62 -8.39 -20.64 8.57
N ALA A 63 -8.29 -20.45 9.89
CA ALA A 63 -7.71 -19.25 10.48
C ALA A 63 -6.22 -19.09 10.14
N MET A 64 -5.45 -20.20 10.18
CA MET A 64 -4.04 -20.22 9.78
C MET A 64 -3.86 -19.88 8.30
N GLN A 65 -4.71 -20.39 7.42
CA GLN A 65 -4.70 -20.03 5.99
C GLN A 65 -4.95 -18.54 5.80
N ILE A 66 -5.94 -17.96 6.50
CA ILE A 66 -6.23 -16.53 6.40
C ILE A 66 -5.01 -15.71 6.87
N MET A 67 -4.36 -16.08 7.97
CA MET A 67 -3.13 -15.41 8.44
C MET A 67 -1.99 -15.52 7.43
N LEU A 68 -1.80 -16.68 6.79
CA LEU A 68 -0.80 -16.87 5.74
C LEU A 68 -1.06 -15.96 4.54
N TRP A 69 -2.30 -15.93 4.04
CA TRP A 69 -2.67 -15.06 2.92
C TRP A 69 -2.55 -13.57 3.25
N ALA A 70 -2.96 -13.16 4.45
CA ALA A 70 -2.80 -11.79 4.92
C ALA A 70 -1.32 -11.38 5.03
N GLY A 71 -0.48 -12.27 5.58
CA GLY A 71 0.96 -12.07 5.65
C GLY A 71 1.62 -12.01 4.27
N LEU A 72 1.22 -12.87 3.35
CA LEU A 72 1.74 -12.89 1.97
C LEU A 72 1.38 -11.60 1.23
N GLY A 73 0.15 -11.09 1.39
CA GLY A 73 -0.27 -9.83 0.80
C GLY A 73 0.54 -8.64 1.31
N LEU A 74 0.78 -8.58 2.63
CA LEU A 74 1.60 -7.54 3.22
C LEU A 74 3.07 -7.63 2.75
N ALA A 75 3.62 -8.85 2.70
CA ALA A 75 4.96 -9.09 2.16
C ALA A 75 5.08 -8.67 0.70
N MET A 76 4.10 -8.99 -0.14
CA MET A 76 4.08 -8.63 -1.56
C MET A 76 4.15 -7.11 -1.79
N ILE A 77 3.50 -6.33 -0.93
CA ILE A 77 3.58 -4.87 -0.98
C ILE A 77 5.00 -4.40 -0.68
N PHE A 78 5.65 -4.95 0.35
CA PHE A 78 7.06 -4.63 0.63
C PHE A 78 7.97 -4.99 -0.54
N PHE A 79 7.75 -6.15 -1.18
CA PHE A 79 8.49 -6.54 -2.39
C PHE A 79 8.29 -5.56 -3.55
N SER A 80 7.07 -5.04 -3.75
CA SER A 80 6.81 -4.05 -4.81
C SER A 80 7.66 -2.79 -4.65
N TYR A 81 7.82 -2.28 -3.42
CA TYR A 81 8.68 -1.13 -3.15
C TYR A 81 10.17 -1.44 -3.37
N LEU A 82 10.62 -2.63 -2.95
CA LEU A 82 12.00 -3.06 -3.18
C LEU A 82 12.34 -3.09 -4.67
N ILE A 83 11.46 -3.68 -5.49
CA ILE A 83 11.64 -3.75 -6.94
C ILE A 83 11.65 -2.36 -7.57
N LEU A 84 10.73 -1.47 -7.17
CA LEU A 84 10.65 -0.13 -7.73
C LEU A 84 11.94 0.67 -7.48
N ASN A 85 12.46 0.64 -6.26
CA ASN A 85 13.72 1.29 -5.91
C ASN A 85 14.90 0.66 -6.66
N TYR A 86 14.94 -0.68 -6.75
CA TYR A 86 15.98 -1.39 -7.48
C TYR A 86 16.00 -1.02 -8.97
N VAL A 87 14.83 -0.89 -9.60
CA VAL A 87 14.72 -0.48 -11.01
C VAL A 87 15.16 0.97 -11.19
N ILE A 88 14.76 1.89 -10.31
CA ILE A 88 15.16 3.31 -10.40
C ILE A 88 16.67 3.46 -10.20
N GLU A 89 17.25 2.71 -9.28
CA GLU A 89 18.69 2.70 -9.03
C GLU A 89 19.47 2.05 -10.19
N ALA A 90 18.95 0.97 -10.79
CA ALA A 90 19.58 0.31 -11.93
C ALA A 90 19.55 1.13 -13.23
N ILE A 91 18.64 2.11 -13.35
CA ILE A 91 18.54 3.01 -14.51
C ILE A 91 19.45 4.25 -14.35
N LYS A 92 19.91 4.52 -13.13
CA LYS A 92 20.78 5.66 -12.81
C LYS A 92 22.25 5.33 -13.05
#